data_AF-A0A662HPA3-F1
#
_entry.id   AF-A0A662HPA3-F1
#
_cell.length_a   1.000
_cell.length_b   1.000
_cell.length_c   1.000
_cell.angle_alpha   90.00
_cell.angle_beta   90.00
_cell.angle_gamma   90.00
#
_symmetry.space_group_name_H-M   'P 1'
#
loop_
_entity.id
_entity.type
_entity.pdbx_description
1 polymer ?
#
loop_
_entity_poly.entity_id
_entity_poly.type
_entity_poly.pdbx_seq_one_letter_code
_entity_poly.pdbx_strand_id
1 'polypeptide(L)'
;MVSVLNSSRFLYILAWKLFEGVCGLVKYWVFAVSEENWFVIKEKYVYSVPEGSKAVELVKPGDVAVFYVKKKGSKELGGKFVGAFSIISNWYHELKPLWPDEVREGRVKYPWRIRIKPIKFI
;
A
#
# COMPACT_ATOMS: atom_id res chain seq x y z
N MET A 1 -7.00 6.38 53.13
CA MET A 1 -6.55 7.57 52.38
C MET A 1 -6.46 7.16 50.91
N VAL A 2 -7.56 7.26 50.17
CA VAL A 2 -7.63 6.85 48.76
C VAL A 2 -7.20 8.05 47.93
N SER A 3 -6.07 7.94 47.24
CA SER A 3 -5.56 9.00 46.37
C SER A 3 -6.52 9.19 45.19
N VAL A 4 -7.14 10.37 45.16
CA VAL A 4 -7.94 10.83 44.03
C VAL A 4 -7.00 10.97 42.84
N LEU A 5 -7.10 10.04 41.88
CA LEU A 5 -6.47 10.19 40.57
C LEU A 5 -6.95 11.50 39.97
N ASN A 6 -6.01 12.41 39.74
CA ASN A 6 -6.23 13.76 39.24
C ASN A 6 -7.04 13.69 37.92
N SER A 7 -8.28 14.22 37.94
CA SER A 7 -9.30 14.10 36.87
C SER A 7 -8.75 14.42 35.47
N SER A 8 -7.83 15.39 35.37
CA SER A 8 -7.19 15.78 34.12
C SER A 8 -6.36 14.65 33.50
N ARG A 9 -5.65 13.85 34.31
CA ARG A 9 -4.81 12.74 33.82
C ARG A 9 -5.66 11.62 33.24
N PHE A 10 -6.86 11.40 33.78
CA PHE A 10 -7.81 10.40 33.31
C PHE A 10 -8.44 10.81 31.97
N LEU A 11 -8.80 12.10 31.83
CA LEU A 11 -9.27 12.68 30.56
C LEU A 11 -8.20 12.61 29.46
N TYR A 12 -6.92 12.86 29.77
CA TYR A 12 -5.83 12.68 28.80
C TYR A 12 -5.67 11.21 28.36
N ILE A 13 -5.76 10.26 29.28
CA ILE A 13 -5.66 8.82 28.95
C ILE A 13 -6.86 8.38 28.11
N LEU A 14 -8.06 8.86 28.42
CA LEU A 14 -9.27 8.54 27.66
C LEU A 14 -9.24 9.19 26.27
N ALA A 15 -8.83 10.45 26.18
CA ALA A 15 -8.63 11.15 24.91
C ALA A 15 -7.54 10.47 24.06
N TRP A 16 -6.43 10.02 24.68
CA TRP A 16 -5.38 9.27 23.99
C TRP A 16 -5.87 7.91 23.49
N LYS A 17 -6.60 7.15 24.31
CA LYS A 17 -7.21 5.87 23.89
C LYS A 17 -8.27 6.03 22.80
N LEU A 18 -9.05 7.11 22.85
CA LEU A 18 -10.01 7.47 21.79
C LEU A 18 -9.28 7.91 20.52
N PHE A 19 -8.14 8.62 20.64
CA PHE A 19 -7.32 9.04 19.51
C PHE A 19 -6.58 7.87 18.85
N GLU A 20 -6.05 6.91 19.62
CA GLU A 20 -5.51 5.65 19.08
C GLU A 20 -6.59 4.82 18.33
N GLY A 21 -7.86 4.95 18.73
CA GLY A 21 -8.98 4.31 18.04
C GLY A 21 -9.40 5.00 16.73
N VAL A 22 -9.07 6.28 16.55
CA VAL A 22 -9.46 7.11 15.39
C VAL A 22 -8.29 7.29 14.39
N CYS A 23 -7.06 7.29 14.87
CA CYS A 23 -5.84 7.31 14.06
C CYS A 23 -5.20 5.91 14.09
N GLY A 24 -5.68 5.01 13.24
CA GLY A 24 -4.98 3.76 13.00
C GLY A 24 -3.51 4.06 12.63
N LEU A 25 -2.57 3.38 13.30
CA LEU A 25 -1.14 3.55 13.02
C LEU A 25 -0.89 3.31 11.53
N VAL A 26 -0.26 4.27 10.86
CA VAL A 26 0.13 4.15 9.44
C VAL A 26 0.98 2.91 9.27
N LYS A 27 0.53 1.97 8.43
CA LYS A 27 1.28 0.73 8.14
C LYS A 27 2.12 0.90 6.89
N TYR A 28 3.25 0.20 6.86
CA TYR A 28 4.16 0.17 5.72
C TYR A 28 4.15 -1.22 5.10
N TRP A 29 3.93 -1.28 3.79
CA TRP A 29 3.82 -2.51 3.01
C TRP A 29 4.91 -2.55 1.96
N VAL A 30 5.65 -3.66 1.87
CA VAL A 30 6.65 -3.85 0.81
C VAL A 30 6.05 -4.73 -0.28
N PHE A 31 6.06 -4.21 -1.52
CA PHE A 31 5.58 -4.94 -2.69
C PHE A 31 6.71 -5.22 -3.67
N ALA A 32 6.92 -6.50 -3.98
CA ALA A 32 7.89 -6.93 -4.96
C ALA A 32 7.26 -6.97 -6.36
N VAL A 33 7.81 -6.19 -7.29
CA VAL A 33 7.29 -6.05 -8.67
C VAL A 33 8.37 -6.37 -9.72
N SER A 34 7.96 -6.64 -10.95
CA SER A 34 8.88 -6.63 -12.09
C SER A 34 9.24 -5.20 -12.45
N GLU A 35 10.37 -5.02 -13.13
CA GLU A 35 10.78 -3.71 -13.63
C GLU A 35 9.78 -3.14 -14.65
N GLU A 36 9.24 -3.97 -15.54
CA GLU A 36 8.18 -3.56 -16.49
C GLU A 36 6.93 -3.04 -15.77
N ASN A 37 6.47 -3.73 -14.72
CA ASN A 37 5.29 -3.30 -13.96
C ASN A 37 5.57 -2.03 -13.14
N TRP A 38 6.81 -1.84 -12.68
CA TRP A 38 7.19 -0.61 -11.97
C TRP A 38 6.98 0.63 -12.84
N PHE A 39 7.36 0.61 -14.12
CA PHE A 39 7.14 1.76 -15.01
C PHE A 39 5.65 2.11 -15.14
N VAL A 40 4.78 1.10 -15.20
CA VAL A 40 3.32 1.28 -15.26
C VAL A 40 2.80 1.85 -13.94
N ILE A 41 3.28 1.38 -12.79
CA ILE A 41 2.92 1.93 -11.47
C ILE A 41 3.29 3.41 -11.39
N LYS A 42 4.51 3.75 -11.82
CA LYS A 42 5.04 5.12 -11.80
C LYS A 42 4.24 6.07 -12.70
N GLU A 43 3.77 5.58 -13.85
CA GLU A 43 3.02 6.39 -14.82
C GLU A 43 1.54 6.50 -14.47
N LYS A 44 0.90 5.38 -14.09
CA LYS A 44 -0.56 5.30 -13.90
C LYS A 44 -1.00 5.53 -12.47
N TYR A 45 -0.09 5.51 -11.49
CA TYR A 45 -0.39 5.63 -10.07
C TYR A 45 -1.44 4.63 -9.58
N VAL A 46 -1.35 3.41 -10.11
CA VAL A 46 -2.19 2.27 -9.75
C VAL A 46 -1.29 1.09 -9.44
N TYR A 47 -1.65 0.34 -8.40
CA TYR A 47 -1.05 -0.94 -8.07
C TYR A 47 -2.11 -2.04 -8.06
N SER A 48 -1.72 -3.29 -8.30
CA SER A 48 -2.66 -4.41 -8.34
C SER A 48 -2.07 -5.70 -7.79
N VAL A 49 -2.96 -6.57 -7.32
CA VAL A 49 -2.63 -7.88 -6.75
C VAL A 49 -3.53 -8.95 -7.36
N PRO A 50 -3.08 -10.23 -7.37
CA PRO A 50 -3.90 -11.32 -7.89
C PRO A 50 -5.07 -11.64 -6.96
N GLU A 51 -6.01 -12.44 -7.46
CA GLU A 51 -7.05 -13.06 -6.64
C GLU A 51 -6.46 -13.83 -5.45
N GLY A 52 -7.16 -13.80 -4.32
CA GLY A 52 -6.73 -14.48 -3.08
C GLY A 52 -5.57 -13.80 -2.33
N SER A 53 -5.11 -12.63 -2.78
CA SER A 53 -4.10 -11.85 -2.05
C SER A 53 -4.66 -11.29 -0.74
N LYS A 54 -4.01 -11.60 0.38
CA LYS A 54 -4.33 -11.02 1.70
C LYS A 54 -4.17 -9.48 1.74
N ALA A 55 -3.46 -8.89 0.78
CA ALA A 55 -3.31 -7.44 0.71
C ALA A 55 -4.66 -6.73 0.59
N VAL A 56 -5.64 -7.35 -0.07
CA VAL A 56 -6.99 -6.79 -0.26
C VAL A 56 -7.71 -6.57 1.07
N GLU A 57 -7.48 -7.45 2.05
CA GLU A 57 -8.09 -7.38 3.38
C GLU A 57 -7.32 -6.45 4.34
N LEU A 58 -6.00 -6.38 4.17
CA LEU A 58 -5.10 -5.80 5.16
C LEU A 58 -4.69 -4.35 4.85
N VAL A 59 -4.53 -4.01 3.57
CA VAL A 59 -4.02 -2.71 3.12
C VAL A 59 -5.18 -1.74 3.00
N LYS A 60 -5.06 -0.57 3.64
CA LYS A 60 -6.13 0.43 3.71
C LYS A 60 -5.67 1.81 3.24
N PRO A 61 -6.60 2.69 2.84
CA PRO A 61 -6.29 4.10 2.64
C PRO A 61 -5.56 4.70 3.85
N GLY A 62 -4.51 5.46 3.58
CA GLY A 62 -3.61 6.03 4.60
C GLY A 62 -2.34 5.22 4.84
N ASP A 63 -2.30 3.94 4.46
CA ASP A 63 -1.08 3.14 4.52
C ASP A 63 -0.04 3.61 3.47
N VAL A 64 1.20 3.13 3.62
CA VAL A 64 2.31 3.42 2.70
C VAL A 64 2.75 2.14 2.00
N ALA A 65 2.75 2.16 0.68
CA ALA A 65 3.36 1.14 -0.17
C ALA A 65 4.79 1.52 -0.54
N VAL A 66 5.72 0.59 -0.34
CA VAL A 66 7.13 0.69 -0.73
C VAL A 66 7.40 -0.37 -1.79
N PHE A 67 7.84 0.06 -2.97
CA PHE A 67 8.07 -0.84 -4.09
C PHE A 67 9.53 -1.29 -4.18
N TYR A 68 9.70 -2.59 -4.34
CA TYR A 68 10.97 -3.26 -4.57
C TYR A 68 10.95 -3.96 -5.93
N VAL A 69 11.94 -3.68 -6.77
CA VAL A 69 12.07 -4.35 -8.08
C VAL A 69 12.87 -5.62 -7.92
N LYS A 70 12.27 -6.77 -8.29
CA LYS A 70 12.93 -8.08 -8.22
C LYS A 70 14.18 -8.11 -9.09
N LYS A 71 15.26 -8.75 -8.64
CA LYS A 71 16.50 -8.88 -9.42
C LYS A 71 16.33 -9.70 -10.71
N LYS A 72 15.55 -10.79 -10.64
CA LYS A 72 15.35 -11.69 -11.78
C LYS A 72 14.51 -11.00 -12.87
N GLY A 73 15.04 -10.96 -14.09
CA GLY A 73 14.35 -10.40 -15.25
C GLY A 73 14.37 -8.87 -15.34
N SER A 74 15.16 -8.21 -14.49
CA SER A 74 15.32 -6.75 -14.49
C SER A 74 16.67 -6.37 -15.09
N LYS A 75 16.71 -5.21 -15.76
CA LYS A 75 17.89 -4.65 -16.43
C LYS A 75 18.67 -3.71 -15.52
N GLU A 76 18.02 -2.71 -14.93
CA GLU A 76 18.71 -1.58 -14.27
C GLU A 76 18.31 -1.40 -12.79
N LEU A 77 17.04 -1.62 -12.48
CA LEU A 77 16.44 -1.40 -11.17
C LEU A 77 16.38 -2.68 -10.32
N GLY A 78 16.82 -3.81 -10.88
CA GLY A 78 16.82 -5.11 -10.21
C GLY A 78 17.52 -5.08 -8.85
N GLY A 79 16.81 -5.47 -7.80
CA GLY A 79 17.33 -5.55 -6.44
C GLY A 79 17.25 -4.25 -5.64
N LYS A 80 16.52 -3.24 -6.12
CA LYS A 80 16.45 -1.91 -5.49
C LYS A 80 15.03 -1.58 -5.02
N PHE A 81 14.95 -0.77 -3.97
CA PHE A 81 13.74 -0.02 -3.66
C PHE A 81 13.67 1.20 -4.58
N VAL A 82 12.50 1.45 -5.15
CA VAL A 82 12.35 2.43 -6.25
C VAL A 82 11.37 3.55 -5.93
N GLY A 83 10.57 3.41 -4.88
CA GLY A 83 9.70 4.49 -4.41
C GLY A 83 8.77 4.09 -3.29
N ALA A 84 8.27 5.11 -2.60
CA ALA A 84 7.26 5.04 -1.56
C ALA A 84 6.03 5.87 -1.98
N PHE A 85 4.84 5.32 -1.72
CA PHE A 85 3.56 5.87 -2.14
C PHE A 85 2.54 5.74 -1.01
N SER A 86 1.68 6.74 -0.86
CA SER A 86 0.52 6.66 0.03
C SER A 86 -0.63 5.97 -0.69
N ILE A 87 -1.34 5.08 0.00
CA ILE A 87 -2.57 4.46 -0.48
C ILE A 87 -3.72 5.48 -0.31
N ILE A 88 -4.40 5.81 -1.41
CA ILE A 88 -5.42 6.87 -1.43
C ILE A 88 -6.84 6.37 -1.74
N SER A 89 -7.02 5.09 -2.05
CA SER A 89 -8.34 4.49 -2.30
C SER A 89 -8.48 3.13 -1.65
N ASN A 90 -9.71 2.67 -1.50
CA ASN A 90 -9.98 1.25 -1.25
C ASN A 90 -9.62 0.42 -2.49
N TRP A 91 -9.49 -0.90 -2.29
CA TRP A 91 -9.38 -1.85 -3.38
C TRP A 91 -10.65 -1.85 -4.24
N TYR A 92 -10.48 -1.94 -5.55
CA TYR A 92 -11.57 -2.09 -6.52
C TYR A 92 -11.20 -3.20 -7.52
N HIS A 93 -12.22 -3.86 -8.05
CA HIS A 93 -12.05 -4.96 -9.00
C HIS A 93 -12.14 -4.45 -10.43
N GLU A 94 -11.21 -4.86 -11.29
CA GLU A 94 -11.17 -4.44 -12.69
C GLU A 94 -10.67 -5.57 -13.60
N LEU A 95 -11.43 -5.86 -14.65
CA LEU A 95 -11.21 -6.98 -15.58
C LEU A 95 -10.61 -6.54 -16.92
N LYS A 96 -10.22 -5.27 -17.06
CA LYS A 96 -9.48 -4.80 -18.24
C LYS A 96 -7.97 -5.00 -18.06
N PRO A 97 -7.25 -5.67 -18.99
CA PRO A 97 -5.80 -5.80 -18.94
C PRO A 97 -5.10 -4.44 -18.79
N LEU A 98 -4.16 -4.35 -17.85
CA LEU A 98 -3.36 -3.13 -17.60
C LEU A 98 -1.87 -3.42 -17.65
N TRP A 99 -1.46 -4.59 -17.16
CA TRP A 99 -0.06 -4.91 -16.98
C TRP A 99 0.57 -5.44 -18.28
N PRO A 100 1.84 -5.13 -18.59
CA PRO A 100 2.50 -5.55 -19.83
C PRO A 100 2.42 -7.06 -20.08
N ASP A 101 2.46 -7.87 -19.03
CA ASP A 101 2.32 -9.31 -19.11
C ASP A 101 0.87 -9.77 -19.32
N GLU A 102 -0.12 -9.06 -18.77
CA GLU A 102 -1.54 -9.30 -19.06
C GLU A 102 -1.88 -8.97 -20.52
N VAL A 103 -1.37 -7.84 -21.02
CA VAL A 103 -1.60 -7.40 -22.40
C VAL A 103 -0.99 -8.41 -23.39
N ARG A 104 0.22 -8.90 -23.09
CA ARG A 104 0.90 -9.91 -23.93
C ARG A 104 0.18 -11.26 -23.94
N GLU A 105 -0.39 -11.67 -22.81
CA GLU A 105 -1.08 -12.95 -22.66
C GLU A 105 -2.59 -12.87 -22.96
N GLY A 106 -3.14 -11.67 -23.15
CA GLY A 106 -4.57 -11.46 -23.39
C GLY A 106 -5.47 -11.86 -22.20
N ARG A 107 -4.93 -11.91 -20.98
CA ARG A 107 -5.67 -12.33 -19.77
C ARG A 107 -5.35 -11.46 -18.57
N VAL A 108 -6.35 -11.20 -17.74
CA VAL A 108 -6.15 -10.49 -16.46
C VAL A 108 -5.60 -11.43 -15.41
N LYS A 109 -4.56 -10.99 -14.72
CA LYS A 109 -3.86 -11.70 -13.64
C LYS A 109 -4.00 -10.97 -12.30
N TYR A 110 -4.11 -9.64 -12.34
CA TYR A 110 -4.09 -8.77 -11.17
C TYR A 110 -5.35 -7.88 -11.15
N PRO A 111 -6.54 -8.48 -10.89
CA PRO A 111 -7.81 -7.76 -11.01
C PRO A 111 -8.08 -6.80 -9.85
N TRP A 112 -7.53 -7.06 -8.65
CA TRP A 112 -7.68 -6.16 -7.52
C TRP A 112 -6.72 -4.99 -7.64
N ARG A 113 -7.25 -3.78 -7.78
CA ARG A 113 -6.50 -2.56 -7.99
C ARG A 113 -6.69 -1.57 -6.85
N ILE A 114 -5.68 -0.72 -6.66
CA ILE A 114 -5.70 0.36 -5.69
C ILE A 114 -5.01 1.60 -6.25
N ARG A 115 -5.52 2.78 -5.92
CA ARG A 115 -4.90 4.06 -6.30
C ARG A 115 -3.88 4.46 -5.25
N ILE A 116 -2.75 4.96 -5.74
CA ILE A 116 -1.63 5.37 -4.92
C ILE A 116 -1.20 6.79 -5.28
N LYS A 117 -0.52 7.48 -4.37
CA LYS A 117 0.05 8.81 -4.61
C LYS A 117 1.54 8.80 -4.26
N PRO A 118 2.44 9.28 -5.14
CA PRO A 118 3.87 9.29 -4.84
C PRO A 118 4.17 10.15 -3.61
N ILE A 119 4.94 9.58 -2.68
CA ILE A 119 5.56 10.31 -1.57
C ILE A 119 6.99 10.66 -1.96
N LYS A 120 7.76 9.66 -2.39
CA LYS A 120 9.16 9.81 -2.75
C LYS A 120 9.58 8.74 -3.77
N PHE A 121 10.35 9.13 -4.77
CA PHE A 121 11.10 8.21 -5.62
C PHE A 121 12.49 8.00 -5.02
N ILE A 122 12.96 6.75 -5.03
CA ILE A 122 14.25 6.34 -4.44
C ILE A 122 15.24 6.08 -5.56
#